data_AF-A0A820LET8-F1
#
_entry.id   AF-A0A820LET8-F1
#
_cell.length_a   1.000
_cell.length_b   1.000
_cell.length_c   1.000
_cell.angle_alpha   90.00
_cell.angle_beta   90.00
_cell.angle_gamma   90.00
#
_symmetry.space_group_name_H-M   'P 1'
#
loop_
_entity.id
_entity.type
_entity.pdbx_description
1 polymer ?
#
loop_
_entity_poly.entity_id
_entity_poly.type
_entity_poly.pdbx_seq_one_letter_code
_entity_poly.pdbx_strand_id
1 'polypeptide(L)' 'MTECNLNELRKNIGVVGQEPVLFATTIYENIRYGRKDATKIEIEQAAKQANAHDFIMKLAHQYETIVGEQGIQLSGGEKQ' A
#
# COMPACT_ATOMS: atom_id res chain seq x y z
N MET A 1 10.91 -16.09 -31.13
CA MET A 1 10.66 -16.25 -29.68
C MET A 1 10.66 -14.85 -29.11
N THR A 2 9.53 -14.31 -28.67
CA THR A 2 9.44 -12.94 -28.18
C THR A 2 10.06 -12.89 -26.78
N GLU A 3 11.29 -12.40 -26.68
CA GLU A 3 11.91 -12.06 -25.39
C GLU A 3 11.07 -10.94 -24.75
N CYS A 4 10.18 -11.30 -23.84
CA CYS A 4 9.45 -10.34 -23.03
C CYS A 4 10.32 -9.96 -21.84
N ASN A 5 10.62 -8.67 -21.70
CA ASN A 5 11.33 -8.16 -20.54
C ASN A 5 10.45 -8.32 -19.29
N LEU A 6 10.83 -9.24 -18.40
CA LEU A 6 10.09 -9.54 -17.17
C LEU A 6 9.84 -8.32 -16.29
N ASN A 7 10.74 -7.34 -16.30
CA ASN A 7 10.58 -6.12 -15.51
C ASN A 7 9.49 -5.22 -16.09
N GLU A 8 9.37 -5.14 -17.42
CA GLU A 8 8.31 -4.37 -18.07
C GLU A 8 6.94 -5.04 -17.90
N LEU A 9 6.90 -6.37 -18.00
CA LEU A 9 5.67 -7.13 -17.75
C LEU A 9 5.14 -6.90 -16.34
N ARG A 10 6.01 -6.98 -15.31
CA ARG A 10 5.61 -6.79 -13.91
C ARG A 10 5.17 -5.37 -13.59
N LYS A 11 5.66 -4.35 -14.29
CA LYS A 11 5.19 -2.96 -14.11
C LYS A 11 3.73 -2.77 -14.54
N ASN A 12 3.22 -3.63 -15.42
CA ASN A 12 1.85 -3.56 -15.93
C ASN A 12 0.88 -4.49 -15.20
N ILE A 13 1.34 -5.22 -14.18
CA ILE A 13 0.53 -6.20 -13.44
C ILE A 13 0.56 -5.85 -11.95
N GLY A 14 -0.61 -5.52 -11.39
CA GLY A 14 -0.83 -5.46 -9.95
C GLY A 14 -1.27 -6.83 -9.42
N VAL A 15 -0.76 -7.24 -8.26
CA VAL A 15 -1.13 -8.51 -7.62
C VAL A 15 -1.68 -8.22 -6.22
N VAL A 16 -2.85 -8.79 -5.91
CA VAL A 16 -3.47 -8.73 -4.58
C VAL A 16 -3.54 -10.16 -4.05
N GLY A 17 -2.84 -10.42 -2.95
CA GLY A 17 -2.86 -11.71 -2.25
C GLY A 17 -4.03 -11.80 -1.27
N GLN A 18 -4.44 -13.02 -0.90
CA GLN A 18 -5.49 -13.21 0.13
C GLN A 18 -5.06 -12.68 1.51
N GLU A 19 -3.77 -12.78 1.84
CA GLU A 19 -3.17 -12.23 3.06
C GLU A 19 -2.13 -11.15 2.67
N PRO A 20 -2.54 -9.87 2.60
CA PRO A 20 -1.62 -8.79 2.30
C PRO A 20 -0.59 -8.66 3.41
N VAL A 21 0.69 -8.68 3.03
CA VAL A 21 1.81 -8.50 3.95
C VAL A 21 2.13 -7.02 4.05
N LEU A 22 2.04 -6.47 5.26
CA LEU A 22 2.48 -5.10 5.56
C LEU A 22 3.91 -5.13 6.07
N PHE A 23 4.74 -4.26 5.51
CA PHE A 23 6.08 -4.00 6.05
C PHE A 23 5.96 -3.25 7.38
N ALA A 24 6.92 -3.49 8.28
CA ALA A 24 7.06 -2.80 9.57
C ALA A 24 7.50 -1.34 9.39
N THR A 25 6.63 -0.51 8.82
CA THR A 25 6.84 0.90 8.49
C THR A 25 5.50 1.64 8.49
N THR A 26 5.48 2.91 8.10
CA THR A 26 4.25 3.71 8.05
C THR A 26 3.28 3.22 6.98
N ILE A 27 1.99 3.54 7.12
CA ILE A 27 0.99 3.30 6.09
C ILE A 27 1.38 4.01 4.78
N TYR A 28 1.90 5.23 4.88
CA TYR A 28 2.43 5.97 3.73
C TYR A 28 3.47 5.16 2.94
N GLU A 29 4.49 4.64 3.62
CA GLU A 29 5.56 3.89 2.96
C GLU A 29 5.08 2.54 2.41
N ASN A 30 4.10 1.89 3.06
CA ASN A 30 3.47 0.68 2.53
C ASN A 30 2.75 0.93 1.20
N ILE A 31 1.96 2.02 1.08
CA ILE A 31 1.26 2.35 -0.18
C ILE A 31 2.26 2.81 -1.25
N ARG A 32 3.25 3.63 -0.87
CA ARG A 32 4.30 4.14 -1.76
C ARG A 32 5.21 3.05 -2.29
N TYR A 33 5.30 1.90 -1.61
CA TYR A 33 6.14 0.78 -2.02
C TYR A 33 5.89 0.33 -3.47
N GLY A 34 4.63 0.36 -3.92
CA GLY A 34 4.25 0.00 -5.30
C GLY A 34 4.77 0.99 -6.36
N ARG A 35 5.00 2.25 -5.99
CA ARG A 35 5.48 3.31 -6.88
C ARG A 35 6.25 4.39 -6.10
N LYS A 36 7.57 4.27 -6.06
CA LYS A 36 8.48 5.08 -5.20
C LYS A 36 8.49 6.57 -5.51
N ASP A 37 8.12 6.96 -6.72
CA ASP A 37 8.01 8.33 -7.22
C ASP A 37 6.62 8.94 -7.00
N ALA A 38 5.68 8.19 -6.41
CA ALA A 38 4.34 8.69 -6.09
C ALA A 38 4.41 9.85 -5.08
N THR A 39 3.72 10.94 -5.41
CA THR A 39 3.55 12.09 -4.53
C THR A 39 2.55 11.80 -3.41
N LYS A 40 2.60 12.57 -2.33
CA LYS A 40 1.64 12.42 -1.21
C LYS A 40 0.18 12.50 -1.67
N ILE A 41 -0.13 13.39 -2.62
CA ILE A 41 -1.48 13.55 -3.16
C ILE A 41 -1.93 12.28 -3.88
N GLU A 42 -1.06 11.66 -4.69
CA GLU A 42 -1.39 10.42 -5.41
C GLU A 42 -1.57 9.24 -4.45
N ILE A 43 -0.78 9.19 -3.37
CA ILE A 43 -0.95 8.18 -2.30
C ILE A 43 -2.32 8.34 -1.63
N GLU A 44 -2.71 9.57 -1.30
CA GLU A 44 -4.02 9.83 -0.71
C GLU A 44 -5.17 9.50 -1.67
N GLN A 45 -5.00 9.78 -2.96
CA GLN A 45 -5.98 9.40 -3.99
C GLN A 45 -6.10 7.89 -4.14
N ALA A 46 -4.99 7.15 -4.14
CA ALA A 46 -5.00 5.69 -4.17
C ALA A 46 -5.72 5.11 -2.94
N ALA A 47 -5.42 5.63 -1.75
CA ALA A 47 -6.10 5.22 -0.52
C ALA A 47 -7.60 5.53 -0.55
N LYS A 48 -8.03 6.65 -1.14
CA LYS A 48 -9.46 6.96 -1.33
C LYS A 48 -10.14 5.98 -2.28
N GLN A 49 -9.50 5.65 -3.40
CA GLN A 49 -10.02 4.67 -4.36
C GLN A 49 -10.15 3.27 -3.75
N ALA A 50 -9.26 2.92 -2.82
CA ALA A 50 -9.32 1.68 -2.06
C ALA A 50 -10.27 1.73 -0.84
N ASN A 51 -11.01 2.83 -0.61
CA ASN A 51 -11.81 3.06 0.59
C ASN A 51 -11.01 2.98 1.92
N ALA A 52 -9.69 3.12 1.84
CA ALA A 52 -8.79 3.07 2.98
C ALA A 52 -8.66 4.44 3.68
N HIS A 53 -8.82 5.53 2.92
CA HIS A 53 -8.53 6.87 3.42
C HIS A 53 -9.26 7.22 4.72
N ASP A 54 -10.57 6.96 4.79
CA ASP A 54 -11.38 7.38 5.94
C ASP A 54 -11.03 6.63 7.21
N PHE A 55 -10.57 5.37 7.13
CA PHE A 55 -10.08 4.66 8.31
C PHE A 55 -8.69 5.17 8.70
N ILE A 56 -7.79 5.38 7.73
CA ILE A 56 -6.44 5.89 7.99
C ILE A 56 -6.54 7.22 8.73
N MET A 57 -7.43 8.12 8.30
CA MET A 57 -7.62 9.42 8.93
C MET A 57 -8.19 9.37 10.35
N LYS A 58 -8.79 8.25 10.78
CA LYS A 58 -9.26 8.02 12.17
C LYS A 58 -8.14 7.58 13.10
N LEU A 59 -6.98 7.16 12.58
CA LEU A 59 -5.82 6.78 13.38
C LEU A 59 -5.12 8.02 13.94
N ALA A 60 -4.54 7.91 15.14
CA ALA A 60 -3.88 9.02 15.84
C ALA A 60 -2.75 9.68 15.01
N HIS A 61 -2.02 8.89 14.23
CA HIS A 61 -0.91 9.35 13.39
C HIS A 61 -1.23 9.31 11.89
N GLN A 62 -2.48 9.00 11.52
CA GLN A 62 -2.93 8.97 10.12
C GLN A 62 -1.99 8.12 9.25
N TYR A 63 -1.50 8.66 8.14
CA TYR A 63 -0.56 7.98 7.24
C TYR A 63 0.82 7.69 7.85
N GLU A 64 1.20 8.39 8.91
CA GLU A 64 2.45 8.15 9.66
C GLU A 64 2.30 7.02 10.70
N THR A 65 1.10 6.43 10.81
CA THR A 65 0.89 5.28 11.68
C THR A 65 1.76 4.12 11.23
N ILE A 66 2.56 3.58 12.15
CA ILE A 66 3.38 2.38 11.92
C ILE A 66 2.49 1.14 11.98
N VAL A 67 2.57 0.28 10.97
CA VAL A 67 1.83 -0.99 10.84
C VAL A 67 2.82 -2.14 10.63
N GLY A 68 2.32 -3.38 10.66
CA GLY A 68 3.15 -4.59 10.51
C GLY A 68 3.55 -5.18 11.87
N GLU A 69 4.59 -6.01 11.90
CA GLU A 69 4.96 -6.83 13.07
C GLU A 69 5.27 -6.02 14.34
N GLN A 70 5.78 -4.79 14.19
CA GLN A 70 6.10 -3.88 15.30
C GLN A 70 5.11 -2.71 15.45
N GLY A 71 4.04 -2.68 14.65
CA GLY A 71 3.08 -1.58 14.58
C GLY A 71 1.68 -1.97 15.02
N ILE A 72 0.71 -1.14 14.66
CA ILE A 72 -0.71 -1.47 14.83
C ILE A 72 -1.06 -2.63 13.90
N GLN A 73 -1.77 -3.63 14.44
CA GLN A 73 -2.35 -4.69 13.63
C GLN A 73 -3.68 -4.22 13.02
N LEU A 74 -3.70 -4.11 11.70
CA LEU A 74 -4.93 -3.89 10.94
C LEU A 74 -5.71 -5.19 10.78
N SER A 75 -7.03 -5.10 10.73
CA SER A 75 -7.89 -6.24 10.39
C SER A 75 -7.64 -6.73 8.96
N GLY A 76 -8.10 -7.95 8.63
CA GLY A 76 -7.94 -8.50 7.29
C GLY A 76 -8.57 -7.62 6.19
N GLY A 77 -9.72 -7.00 6.46
CA GLY A 77 -10.39 -6.10 5.51
C GLY A 77 -9.70 -4.75 5.35
N GLU A 78 -9.03 -4.24 6.39
CA GLU A 78 -8.26 -2.98 6.29
C GLU A 78 -6.89 -3.17 5.61
N LYS A 79 -6.41 -4.41 5.54
CA LYS A 79 -5.17 -4.76 4.83
C LYS A 79 -5.37 -4.94 3.33
N GLN A 80 -6.58 -5.30 2.89
CA GLN A 80 -6.93 -5.55 1.49
C GLN A 80 -7.21 -4.25 0.74
#